data_AF-A0A8C8Z313-F1
#
_entry.id   AF-A0A8C8Z313-F1
#
_cell.length_a   1.000
_cell.length_b   1.000
_cell.length_c   1.000
_cell.angle_alpha   90.00
_cell.angle_beta   90.00
_cell.angle_gamma   90.00
#
_symmetry.space_group_name_H-M   'P 1'
#
loop_
_entity.id
_entity.type
_entity.pdbx_description
1 polymer ?
#
loop_
_entity_poly.entity_id
_entity_poly.type
_entity_poly.pdbx_seq_one_letter_code
_entity_poly.pdbx_strand_id
1 'polypeptide(L)'
;MTGRGTPSRFLTSVLHNGLGRYVQQLQRLSFSLSRPGEFMEREVTDFARRNPGVVMYVNLRPCCVPRVVAEYLNGAVREESIHCKSVEEIVTLVQKLADQSGLEVIRIRKPFHTDSPSIQGQWHPFTNKPTTFGGLGPREVLDPASAQDAAEFLCEGAGPCRYSIVALPQEHVAVAIHPSQPAGQCHQPIGHWPETVCSCTADPPARPARPSEYFRWRPRLPSRRQAT
;
A
#
# COMPACT_ATOMS: atom_id res chain seq x y z
N MET A 1 -13.72 -1.56 25.36
CA MET A 1 -12.35 -1.02 25.24
C MET A 1 -12.43 0.49 25.06
N THR A 2 -11.87 1.28 25.97
CA THR A 2 -11.91 2.75 25.89
C THR A 2 -10.73 3.27 25.06
N GLY A 3 -11.00 4.16 24.09
CA GLY A 3 -9.98 4.63 23.14
C GLY A 3 -8.86 5.51 23.72
N ARG A 4 -8.92 5.85 25.02
CA ARG A 4 -7.91 6.65 25.74
C ARG A 4 -6.83 5.80 26.43
N GLY A 5 -7.13 4.55 26.77
CA GLY A 5 -6.19 3.65 27.48
C GLY A 5 -5.37 2.74 26.55
N THR A 6 -5.63 2.79 25.24
CA THR A 6 -4.93 1.96 24.24
C THR A 6 -4.23 2.84 23.21
N PRO A 7 -3.06 2.43 22.69
CA PRO A 7 -2.38 3.16 21.64
C PRO A 7 -3.23 3.25 20.37
N SER A 8 -2.90 4.20 19.51
CA SER A 8 -3.58 4.39 18.23
C SER A 8 -2.61 4.87 17.17
N ARG A 9 -2.92 4.54 15.91
CA ARG A 9 -2.14 4.97 14.74
C ARG A 9 -3.02 5.55 13.65
N PHE A 10 -2.41 6.22 12.68
CA PHE A 10 -3.08 6.56 11.42
C PHE A 10 -3.05 5.37 10.45
N LEU A 11 -3.97 5.39 9.49
CA LEU A 11 -3.97 4.43 8.40
C LEU A 11 -2.76 4.72 7.50
N THR A 12 -2.03 3.68 7.12
CA THR A 12 -0.85 3.75 6.24
C THR A 12 -0.61 2.38 5.61
N SER A 13 0.20 2.33 4.56
CA SER A 13 0.63 1.12 3.86
C SER A 13 2.13 0.88 4.09
N VAL A 14 2.56 -0.37 4.06
CA VAL A 14 4.00 -0.70 4.11
C VAL A 14 4.58 -0.47 2.71
N LEU A 15 5.61 0.38 2.61
CA LEU A 15 6.30 0.69 1.34
C LEU A 15 5.36 1.08 0.17
N HIS A 16 4.26 1.78 0.47
CA HIS A 16 3.24 2.17 -0.52
C HIS A 16 2.73 0.99 -1.38
N ASN A 17 2.57 -0.19 -0.76
CA ASN A 17 2.06 -1.38 -1.42
C ASN A 17 0.74 -1.07 -2.16
N GLY A 18 0.65 -1.49 -3.41
CA GLY A 18 -0.50 -1.24 -4.28
C GLY A 18 -0.41 -0.01 -5.19
N LEU A 19 0.56 0.90 -5.01
CA LEU A 19 0.77 2.01 -5.97
C LEU A 19 1.39 1.52 -7.29
N GLY A 20 2.43 0.69 -7.21
CA GLY A 20 3.07 0.10 -8.38
C GLY A 20 2.67 -1.35 -8.60
N ARG A 21 3.09 -2.22 -7.69
CA ARG A 21 2.67 -3.62 -7.64
C ARG A 21 2.27 -4.02 -6.22
N TYR A 22 1.47 -5.07 -6.13
CA TYR A 22 1.19 -5.72 -4.85
C TYR A 22 2.33 -6.68 -4.47
N VAL A 23 2.77 -6.60 -3.22
CA VAL A 23 3.69 -7.55 -2.58
C VAL A 23 3.02 -8.12 -1.33
N GLN A 24 2.96 -9.44 -1.23
CA GLN A 24 2.48 -10.13 -0.03
C GLN A 24 3.42 -9.84 1.14
N GLN A 25 2.85 -9.39 2.27
CA GLN A 25 3.64 -8.92 3.42
C GLN A 25 4.04 -10.04 4.37
N LEU A 26 3.29 -11.13 4.41
CA LEU A 26 3.65 -12.32 5.16
C LEU A 26 4.88 -12.97 4.52
N GLN A 27 5.95 -13.15 5.31
CA GLN A 27 7.20 -13.76 4.84
C GLN A 27 7.33 -15.21 5.28
N ARG A 28 7.00 -15.49 6.55
CA ARG A 28 7.23 -16.81 7.16
C ARG A 28 6.08 -17.22 8.06
N LEU A 29 5.72 -18.50 7.99
CA LEU A 29 4.88 -19.16 8.98
C LEU A 29 5.65 -20.28 9.66
N SER A 30 5.71 -20.25 10.99
CA SER A 30 6.36 -21.28 11.80
C SER A 30 5.34 -21.95 12.70
N PHE A 31 5.05 -23.21 12.44
CA PHE A 31 4.13 -24.02 13.23
C PHE A 31 4.89 -24.80 14.30
N SER A 32 4.35 -24.76 15.50
CA SER A 32 4.83 -25.49 16.67
C SER A 32 3.75 -26.47 17.10
N LEU A 33 3.93 -27.76 16.78
CA LEU A 33 2.92 -28.80 16.99
C LEU A 33 3.53 -30.01 17.69
N SER A 34 2.72 -30.70 18.52
CA SER A 34 3.13 -31.97 19.15
C SER A 34 3.01 -33.15 18.20
N ARG A 35 2.02 -33.12 17.32
CA ARG A 35 1.74 -34.11 16.28
C ARG A 35 1.22 -33.41 15.03
N PRO A 36 1.42 -33.98 13.83
CA PRO A 36 0.72 -33.51 12.64
C PRO A 36 -0.78 -33.69 12.83
N GLY A 37 -1.55 -32.62 12.60
CA GLY A 37 -3.01 -32.67 12.54
C GLY A 37 -3.49 -32.65 11.09
N GLU A 38 -4.79 -32.85 10.87
CA GLU A 38 -5.40 -32.94 9.53
C GLU A 38 -5.07 -31.74 8.61
N PHE A 39 -4.96 -30.53 9.18
CA PHE A 39 -4.53 -29.33 8.46
C PHE A 39 -3.14 -29.49 7.79
N MET A 40 -2.19 -30.11 8.49
CA MET A 40 -0.82 -30.31 7.98
C MET A 40 -0.75 -31.39 6.90
N GLU A 41 -1.71 -32.29 6.86
CA GLU A 41 -1.72 -33.37 5.88
C GLU A 41 -2.38 -32.94 4.56
N ARG A 42 -3.44 -32.13 4.64
CA ARG A 42 -4.27 -31.78 3.47
C ARG A 42 -4.07 -30.35 3.01
N GLU A 43 -4.20 -29.39 3.91
CA GLU A 43 -4.37 -27.97 3.55
C GLU A 43 -3.06 -27.20 3.40
N VAL A 44 -2.03 -27.57 4.16
CA VAL A 44 -0.76 -26.82 4.21
C VAL A 44 -0.06 -26.76 2.84
N THR A 45 -0.13 -27.85 2.08
CA THR A 45 0.52 -27.96 0.77
C THR A 45 -0.16 -27.07 -0.25
N ASP A 46 -1.49 -27.06 -0.25
CA ASP A 46 -2.28 -26.23 -1.17
C ASP A 46 -2.19 -24.75 -0.81
N PHE A 47 -2.09 -24.41 0.49
CA PHE A 47 -1.77 -23.05 0.91
C PHE A 47 -0.39 -22.60 0.40
N ALA A 48 0.65 -23.44 0.52
CA ALA A 48 2.00 -23.14 0.05
C ALA A 48 2.05 -22.94 -1.47
N ARG A 49 1.29 -23.74 -2.23
CA ARG A 49 1.15 -23.58 -3.69
C ARG A 49 0.50 -22.26 -4.08
N ARG A 50 -0.53 -21.84 -3.35
CA ARG A 50 -1.21 -20.54 -3.57
C ARG A 50 -0.33 -19.35 -3.20
N ASN A 51 0.58 -19.51 -2.24
CA ASN A 51 1.41 -18.44 -1.70
C ASN A 51 2.90 -18.79 -1.82
N PRO A 52 3.47 -18.82 -3.05
CA PRO A 52 4.86 -19.24 -3.25
C PRO A 52 5.90 -18.28 -2.63
N GLY A 53 5.50 -17.05 -2.27
CA GLY A 53 6.36 -16.09 -1.58
C GLY A 53 6.48 -16.32 -0.07
N VAL A 54 5.65 -17.20 0.51
CA VAL A 54 5.62 -17.48 1.95
C VAL A 54 6.38 -18.76 2.25
N VAL A 55 7.34 -18.68 3.17
CA VAL A 55 8.09 -19.87 3.62
C VAL A 55 7.42 -20.47 4.85
N MET A 56 7.15 -21.77 4.82
CA MET A 56 6.49 -22.47 5.93
C MET A 56 7.43 -23.46 6.61
N TYR A 57 7.48 -23.42 7.94
CA TYR A 57 8.22 -24.35 8.78
C TYR A 57 7.27 -25.11 9.68
N VAL A 58 7.45 -26.43 9.76
CA VAL A 58 6.68 -27.29 10.65
C VAL A 58 7.65 -27.90 11.65
N ASN A 59 7.61 -27.40 12.88
CA ASN A 59 8.41 -27.89 13.98
C ASN A 59 7.58 -28.83 14.85
N LEU A 60 7.79 -30.13 14.65
CA LEU A 60 7.19 -31.17 15.48
C LEU A 60 8.00 -31.32 16.76
N ARG A 61 7.46 -30.84 17.89
CA ARG A 61 8.06 -30.95 19.21
C ARG A 61 6.99 -31.13 20.29
N PRO A 62 7.26 -31.83 21.40
CA PRO A 62 6.34 -31.91 22.52
C PRO A 62 5.91 -30.50 22.97
N CYS A 63 4.63 -30.19 22.85
CA CYS A 63 4.05 -28.92 23.29
C CYS A 63 2.60 -29.12 23.73
N CYS A 64 2.19 -28.44 24.80
CA CYS A 64 0.82 -28.52 25.31
C CYS A 64 -0.16 -27.67 24.49
N VAL A 65 0.32 -26.52 23.99
CA VAL A 65 -0.50 -25.56 23.23
C VAL A 65 0.15 -25.36 21.87
N PRO A 66 -0.48 -25.85 20.77
CA PRO A 66 0.04 -25.64 19.44
C PRO A 66 -0.10 -24.18 19.02
N ARG A 67 0.89 -23.68 18.27
CA ARG A 67 0.99 -22.26 17.89
C ARG A 67 1.46 -22.08 16.46
N VAL A 68 1.07 -20.96 15.87
CA VAL A 68 1.60 -20.45 14.61
C VAL A 68 2.23 -19.08 14.85
N VAL A 69 3.43 -18.90 14.34
CA VAL A 69 4.15 -17.63 14.35
C VAL A 69 4.23 -17.10 12.92
N ALA A 70 3.70 -15.92 12.68
CA ALA A 70 3.73 -15.20 11.42
C ALA A 70 4.73 -14.05 11.48
N GLU A 71 5.69 -14.04 10.57
CA GLU A 71 6.70 -12.98 10.42
C GLU A 71 6.39 -12.19 9.14
N TYR A 72 6.43 -10.86 9.26
CA TYR A 72 6.12 -9.94 8.17
C TYR A 72 7.37 -9.19 7.70
N LEU A 73 7.33 -8.66 6.47
CA LEU A 73 8.46 -7.93 5.87
C LEU A 73 8.88 -6.68 6.66
N ASN A 74 7.97 -6.06 7.41
CA ASN A 74 8.27 -4.92 8.28
C ASN A 74 8.93 -5.33 9.61
N GLY A 75 9.24 -6.62 9.80
CA GLY A 75 9.82 -7.17 11.04
C GLY A 75 8.80 -7.47 12.14
N ALA A 76 7.51 -7.21 11.92
CA ALA A 76 6.48 -7.55 12.89
C ALA A 76 6.34 -9.08 13.01
N VAL A 77 6.13 -9.54 14.24
CA VAL A 77 5.90 -10.95 14.54
C VAL A 77 4.56 -11.09 15.25
N ARG A 78 3.73 -12.02 14.77
CA ARG A 78 2.44 -12.34 15.38
C ARG A 78 2.38 -13.80 15.73
N GLU A 79 2.10 -14.06 16.99
CA GLU A 79 1.91 -15.41 17.50
C GLU A 79 0.44 -15.63 17.80
N GLU A 80 -0.15 -16.67 17.20
CA GLU A 80 -1.53 -17.08 17.47
C GLU A 80 -1.57 -18.54 17.94
N SER A 81 -2.35 -18.81 18.99
CA SER A 81 -2.62 -20.17 19.41
C SER A 81 -3.63 -20.83 18.46
N ILE A 82 -3.40 -22.10 18.15
CA ILE A 82 -4.33 -22.93 17.36
C ILE A 82 -4.87 -24.10 18.18
N HIS A 83 -4.85 -23.96 19.50
CA HIS A 83 -5.33 -24.96 20.43
C HIS A 83 -6.84 -25.16 20.31
N CYS A 84 -7.27 -26.41 20.23
CA CYS A 84 -8.67 -26.82 20.11
C CYS A 84 -9.46 -26.12 18.99
N LYS A 85 -8.78 -25.77 17.87
CA LYS A 85 -9.42 -25.22 16.68
C LYS A 85 -9.69 -26.29 15.65
N SER A 86 -10.80 -26.17 14.91
CA SER A 86 -11.09 -27.02 13.77
C SER A 86 -10.14 -26.72 12.60
N VAL A 87 -10.10 -27.60 11.60
CA VAL A 87 -9.28 -27.38 10.40
C VAL A 87 -9.72 -26.11 9.67
N GLU A 88 -11.02 -25.89 9.53
CA GLU A 88 -11.61 -24.72 8.85
C GLU A 88 -11.26 -23.42 9.57
N GLU A 89 -11.27 -23.43 10.90
CA GLU A 89 -10.84 -22.29 11.71
C GLU A 89 -9.36 -22.01 11.53
N ILE A 90 -8.52 -23.04 11.45
CA ILE A 90 -7.08 -22.89 11.20
C ILE A 90 -6.82 -22.36 9.78
N VAL A 91 -7.55 -22.86 8.77
CA VAL A 91 -7.45 -22.36 7.38
C VAL A 91 -7.81 -20.87 7.32
N THR A 92 -8.95 -20.51 7.92
CA THR A 92 -9.41 -19.12 7.97
C THR A 92 -8.42 -18.23 8.72
N LEU A 93 -7.83 -18.76 9.79
CA LEU A 93 -6.81 -18.06 10.56
C LEU A 93 -5.52 -17.82 9.75
N VAL A 94 -5.00 -18.85 9.10
CA VAL A 94 -3.77 -18.76 8.31
C VAL A 94 -3.97 -17.84 7.11
N GLN A 95 -5.14 -17.90 6.46
CA GLN A 95 -5.50 -16.97 5.39
C GLN A 95 -5.56 -15.53 5.90
N LYS A 96 -6.21 -15.28 7.05
CA LYS A 96 -6.23 -13.96 7.71
C LYS A 96 -4.82 -13.45 7.99
N LEU A 97 -3.90 -14.30 8.46
CA LEU A 97 -2.51 -13.90 8.69
C LEU A 97 -1.77 -13.54 7.40
N ALA A 98 -2.07 -14.24 6.30
CA ALA A 98 -1.51 -13.99 4.97
C ALA A 98 -1.99 -12.68 4.35
N ASP A 99 -3.26 -12.31 4.59
CA ASP A 99 -3.88 -11.11 4.05
C ASP A 99 -3.52 -9.85 4.87
N GLN A 100 -2.97 -10.03 6.07
CA GLN A 100 -2.52 -8.93 6.94
C GLN A 100 -1.18 -8.32 6.50
N SER A 101 -0.97 -7.05 6.84
CA SER A 101 0.23 -6.29 6.46
C SER A 101 1.36 -6.31 7.50
N GLY A 102 1.13 -6.89 8.68
CA GLY A 102 2.07 -6.82 9.81
C GLY A 102 2.00 -5.51 10.60
N LEU A 103 1.18 -4.53 10.21
CA LEU A 103 0.93 -3.34 11.04
C LEU A 103 0.16 -3.72 12.30
N GLU A 104 0.41 -3.05 13.43
CA GLU A 104 -0.27 -3.33 14.70
C GLU A 104 -1.80 -3.24 14.60
N VAL A 105 -2.51 -4.22 15.21
CA VAL A 105 -3.99 -4.16 15.39
C VAL A 105 -4.30 -3.30 16.60
N ILE A 106 -4.27 -2.00 16.38
CA ILE A 106 -4.66 -0.99 17.36
C ILE A 106 -5.69 -0.05 16.72
N ARG A 107 -6.28 0.83 17.52
CA ARG A 107 -7.30 1.75 17.02
C ARG A 107 -6.74 2.63 15.89
N ILE A 108 -7.36 2.56 14.72
CA ILE A 108 -7.08 3.45 13.59
C ILE A 108 -7.84 4.76 13.81
N ARG A 109 -7.13 5.88 13.74
CA ARG A 109 -7.70 7.22 14.02
C ARG A 109 -8.60 7.74 12.90
N LYS A 110 -8.17 7.59 11.65
CA LYS A 110 -8.89 8.03 10.45
C LYS A 110 -8.94 6.87 9.46
N PRO A 111 -10.10 6.53 8.88
CA PRO A 111 -10.24 5.42 7.94
C PRO A 111 -9.79 5.78 6.51
N PHE A 112 -9.13 6.93 6.34
CA PHE A 112 -8.57 7.40 5.09
C PHE A 112 -7.20 8.02 5.34
N HIS A 113 -6.38 8.04 4.30
CA HIS A 113 -5.06 8.67 4.29
C HIS A 113 -4.79 9.21 2.88
N THR A 114 -4.20 10.40 2.80
CA THR A 114 -3.73 11.02 1.56
C THR A 114 -2.50 11.86 1.90
N ASP A 115 -1.47 11.77 1.07
CA ASP A 115 -0.29 12.63 1.14
C ASP A 115 -0.55 13.99 0.47
N SER A 116 -1.58 14.09 -0.38
CA SER A 116 -1.99 15.30 -1.08
C SER A 116 -3.44 15.68 -0.71
N PRO A 117 -3.64 16.40 0.41
CA PRO A 117 -4.98 16.71 0.91
C PRO A 117 -5.71 17.85 0.19
N SER A 118 -5.00 18.72 -0.55
CA SER A 118 -5.61 19.78 -1.38
C SER A 118 -4.98 19.81 -2.77
N ILE A 119 -5.78 20.17 -3.77
CA ILE A 119 -5.38 20.27 -5.18
C ILE A 119 -5.25 21.74 -5.63
N GLN A 120 -6.14 22.62 -5.16
CA GLN A 120 -6.21 24.03 -5.59
C GLN A 120 -5.57 25.00 -4.57
N GLY A 121 -4.80 24.46 -3.61
CA GLY A 121 -4.27 25.21 -2.47
C GLY A 121 -5.09 24.99 -1.20
N GLN A 122 -4.41 24.92 -0.07
CA GLN A 122 -5.09 24.82 1.22
C GLN A 122 -5.74 26.16 1.54
N TRP A 123 -6.98 26.12 2.06
CA TRP A 123 -7.64 27.33 2.54
C TRP A 123 -6.77 28.05 3.58
N HIS A 124 -6.63 29.36 3.43
CA HIS A 124 -6.04 30.25 4.42
C HIS A 124 -6.94 31.48 4.59
N PRO A 125 -6.79 32.25 5.69
CA PRO A 125 -7.70 33.37 5.99
C PRO A 125 -7.80 34.45 4.89
N PHE A 126 -6.83 34.53 3.98
CA PHE A 126 -6.78 35.50 2.89
C PHE A 126 -7.24 34.96 1.53
N THR A 127 -7.65 33.68 1.42
CA THR A 127 -8.01 33.06 0.12
C THR A 127 -9.11 33.82 -0.61
N ASN A 128 -10.13 34.28 0.13
CA ASN A 128 -11.28 35.01 -0.43
C ASN A 128 -11.28 36.49 -0.02
N LYS A 129 -10.11 37.08 0.21
CA LYS A 129 -9.96 38.51 0.55
C LYS A 129 -9.33 39.24 -0.63
N PRO A 130 -9.92 40.35 -1.11
CA PRO A 130 -9.27 41.19 -2.11
C PRO A 130 -8.03 41.84 -1.51
N THR A 131 -7.01 42.05 -2.33
CA THR A 131 -5.83 42.83 -1.97
C THR A 131 -6.12 44.32 -2.09
N THR A 132 -5.71 45.10 -1.10
CA THR A 132 -5.76 46.57 -1.15
C THR A 132 -4.67 47.09 -2.10
N PHE A 133 -4.94 48.21 -2.77
CA PHE A 133 -3.91 48.89 -3.56
C PHE A 133 -2.72 49.27 -2.67
N GLY A 134 -1.50 48.98 -3.14
CA GLY A 134 -0.28 49.17 -2.36
C GLY A 134 -0.10 48.21 -1.18
N GLY A 135 -1.00 47.23 -0.97
CA GLY A 135 -0.89 46.27 0.14
C GLY A 135 -1.04 46.90 1.52
N LEU A 136 -1.60 48.10 1.60
CA LEU A 136 -1.68 48.89 2.83
C LEU A 136 -2.56 48.21 3.88
N GLY A 137 -2.10 48.27 5.13
CA GLY A 137 -2.88 47.91 6.29
C GLY A 137 -4.05 48.88 6.53
N PRO A 138 -5.04 48.49 7.36
CA PRO A 138 -6.12 49.40 7.72
C PRO A 138 -5.57 50.66 8.40
N ARG A 139 -5.95 51.84 7.88
CA ARG A 139 -5.53 53.17 8.36
C ARG A 139 -4.04 53.50 8.16
N GLU A 140 -3.34 52.76 7.31
CA GLU A 140 -1.97 53.09 6.91
C GLU A 140 -1.99 54.16 5.82
N VAL A 141 -1.18 55.21 5.99
CA VAL A 141 -1.05 56.31 5.03
C VAL A 141 0.09 55.97 4.09
N LEU A 142 -0.16 56.02 2.78
CA LEU A 142 0.88 55.85 1.77
C LEU A 142 1.83 57.05 1.84
N ASP A 143 3.14 56.80 1.86
CA ASP A 143 4.13 57.88 1.78
C ASP A 143 3.91 58.70 0.50
N PRO A 144 3.81 60.03 0.58
CA PRO A 144 3.47 60.86 -0.57
C PRO A 144 4.54 60.84 -1.68
N ALA A 145 5.77 60.40 -1.37
CA ALA A 145 6.85 60.24 -2.34
C ALA A 145 6.65 59.04 -3.29
N SER A 146 5.99 57.97 -2.84
CA SER A 146 5.73 56.77 -3.67
C SER A 146 4.39 56.84 -4.43
N ALA A 147 3.52 57.78 -4.07
CA ALA A 147 2.26 58.03 -4.76
C ALA A 147 2.44 58.71 -6.13
N GLN A 148 3.52 59.46 -6.33
CA GLN A 148 3.79 60.20 -7.57
C GLN A 148 4.19 59.26 -8.72
N ASP A 149 5.01 58.24 -8.45
CA ASP A 149 5.45 57.27 -9.47
C ASP A 149 4.33 56.33 -9.93
N ALA A 150 3.35 56.03 -9.06
CA ALA A 150 2.24 55.11 -9.39
C ALA A 150 1.11 55.79 -10.20
N ALA A 151 0.93 57.10 -10.04
CA ALA A 151 -0.07 57.87 -10.79
C ALA A 151 0.36 58.09 -12.25
N GLU A 152 1.67 58.21 -12.52
CA GLU A 152 2.20 58.39 -13.87
C GLU A 152 1.96 57.16 -14.76
N PHE A 153 2.10 55.95 -14.20
CA PHE A 153 1.88 54.69 -14.93
C PHE A 153 0.41 54.41 -15.31
N LEU A 154 -0.56 54.98 -14.59
CA LEU A 154 -2.00 54.82 -14.89
C LEU A 154 -2.51 55.86 -15.89
N CYS A 155 -1.79 56.98 -16.07
CA CYS A 155 -2.20 58.07 -16.96
C CYS A 155 -1.76 57.87 -18.43
N GLU A 156 -0.72 57.08 -18.72
CA GLU A 156 -0.29 56.82 -20.10
C GLU A 156 -1.04 55.67 -20.81
N GLY A 157 -1.90 54.92 -20.11
CA GLY A 157 -2.60 53.75 -20.64
C GLY A 157 -4.09 53.95 -20.99
N ALA A 158 -4.64 55.15 -20.84
CA ALA A 158 -6.08 55.40 -21.02
C ALA A 158 -6.45 55.73 -22.49
N GLY A 159 -6.23 54.76 -23.39
CA GLY A 159 -6.96 54.70 -24.67
C GLY A 159 -8.40 54.21 -24.45
N PRO A 160 -9.36 54.46 -25.37
CA PRO A 160 -10.72 54.00 -25.23
C PRO A 160 -10.80 52.48 -25.44
N CYS A 161 -10.50 51.71 -24.40
CA CYS A 161 -10.80 50.30 -24.35
C CYS A 161 -12.31 50.16 -24.21
N ARG A 162 -12.98 50.07 -25.36
CA ARG A 162 -14.31 49.45 -25.48
C ARG A 162 -14.27 48.14 -24.69
N TYR A 163 -15.07 48.05 -23.63
CA TYR A 163 -15.36 46.77 -23.01
C TYR A 163 -16.15 45.93 -24.02
N SER A 164 -15.44 45.25 -24.91
CA SER A 164 -15.98 44.08 -25.61
C SER A 164 -16.18 43.03 -24.53
N ILE A 165 -17.44 42.81 -24.14
CA ILE A 165 -17.83 41.57 -23.48
C ILE A 165 -17.51 40.47 -24.49
N VAL A 166 -16.32 39.88 -24.40
CA VAL A 166 -16.07 38.59 -25.01
C VAL A 166 -16.75 37.60 -24.09
N ALA A 167 -18.02 37.30 -24.39
CA ALA A 167 -18.66 36.10 -23.91
C ALA A 167 -17.83 34.93 -24.46
N LEU A 168 -16.92 34.40 -23.63
CA LEU A 168 -16.34 33.10 -23.90
C LEU A 168 -17.51 32.11 -23.90
N PRO A 169 -17.68 31.30 -24.96
CA PRO A 169 -18.69 30.26 -24.94
C PRO A 169 -18.41 29.37 -23.73
N GLN A 170 -19.44 29.16 -22.91
CA GLN A 170 -19.47 28.03 -22.01
C GLN A 170 -19.43 26.76 -22.88
N GLU A 171 -18.23 26.27 -23.12
CA GLU A 171 -18.02 24.87 -23.51
C GLU A 171 -18.46 24.04 -22.30
N HIS A 172 -19.75 23.71 -22.28
CA HIS A 172 -20.26 22.62 -21.46
C HIS A 172 -19.59 21.35 -21.96
N VAL A 173 -18.52 20.90 -21.29
CA VAL A 173 -18.06 19.53 -21.45
C VAL A 173 -19.10 18.63 -20.79
N ALA A 174 -20.10 18.23 -21.56
CA ALA A 174 -21.00 17.16 -21.20
C ALA A 174 -20.19 15.85 -21.18
N VAL A 175 -19.77 15.42 -19.99
CA VAL A 175 -19.23 14.07 -19.80
C VAL A 175 -20.40 13.10 -19.87
N ALA A 176 -20.71 12.61 -21.07
CA ALA A 176 -21.59 11.47 -21.26
C ALA A 176 -20.84 10.21 -20.80
N ILE A 177 -21.21 9.68 -19.64
CA ILE A 177 -20.78 8.36 -19.20
C ILE A 177 -21.58 7.34 -20.00
N HIS A 178 -20.97 6.78 -21.06
CA HIS A 178 -21.51 5.60 -21.70
C HIS A 178 -21.05 4.35 -20.92
N PRO A 179 -21.97 3.40 -20.62
CA PRO A 179 -21.54 2.08 -20.17
C PRO A 179 -20.86 1.35 -21.33
N SER A 180 -19.62 0.92 -21.11
CA SER A 180 -18.90 0.07 -22.05
C SER A 180 -19.45 -1.35 -22.00
N GLN A 181 -20.00 -1.85 -23.10
CA GLN A 181 -20.14 -3.28 -23.37
C GLN A 181 -19.25 -3.70 -24.56
N PRO A 182 -18.83 -4.98 -24.62
CA PRO A 182 -17.57 -5.40 -25.24
C PRO A 182 -17.78 -6.04 -26.61
N ALA A 183 -16.76 -5.99 -27.46
CA ALA A 183 -16.22 -7.15 -28.18
C ALA A 183 -15.19 -6.74 -29.24
N GLY A 184 -14.13 -7.56 -29.36
CA GLY A 184 -13.57 -7.91 -30.66
C GLY A 184 -12.23 -7.28 -31.05
N GLN A 185 -11.15 -8.07 -30.90
CA GLN A 185 -10.05 -8.33 -31.88
C GLN A 185 -9.28 -7.13 -32.46
N CYS A 186 -7.98 -7.12 -32.77
CA CYS A 186 -6.80 -7.98 -32.63
C CYS A 186 -5.59 -7.09 -33.07
N HIS A 187 -4.40 -7.26 -32.46
CA HIS A 187 -3.04 -7.12 -33.07
C HIS A 187 -2.67 -5.79 -33.83
N GLN A 188 -1.66 -4.98 -33.45
CA GLN A 188 -0.19 -5.22 -33.44
C GLN A 188 0.60 -3.99 -32.91
N PRO A 189 1.93 -4.11 -32.64
CA PRO A 189 2.67 -3.28 -31.68
C PRO A 189 3.58 -2.22 -32.33
N ILE A 190 3.70 -1.05 -31.72
CA ILE A 190 4.78 -0.07 -32.00
C ILE A 190 5.14 0.66 -30.71
N GLY A 191 6.43 0.73 -30.39
CA GLY A 191 6.98 1.79 -29.54
C GLY A 191 7.75 1.30 -28.32
N HIS A 192 9.04 1.05 -28.52
CA HIS A 192 10.06 0.79 -27.51
C HIS A 192 10.16 1.95 -26.50
N TRP A 193 10.21 1.63 -25.21
CA TRP A 193 10.53 2.57 -24.13
C TRP A 193 12.01 2.44 -23.76
N PRO A 194 12.74 3.54 -23.49
CA PRO A 194 14.17 3.48 -23.23
C PRO A 194 14.46 2.84 -21.86
N GLU A 195 15.35 1.85 -21.87
CA GLU A 195 15.93 1.20 -20.70
C GLU A 195 16.86 2.16 -19.96
N THR A 196 16.47 2.59 -18.76
CA THR A 196 17.42 3.20 -17.82
C THR A 196 18.18 2.08 -17.13
N VAL A 197 19.38 1.80 -17.63
CA VAL A 197 20.36 0.88 -17.03
C VAL A 197 20.86 1.48 -15.71
N CYS A 198 20.44 0.93 -14.58
CA CYS A 198 21.10 1.17 -13.29
C CYS A 198 22.31 0.23 -13.17
N SER A 199 23.50 0.76 -13.41
CA SER A 199 24.78 0.11 -13.15
C SER A 199 25.11 0.18 -11.65
N CYS A 200 24.68 -0.83 -10.90
CA CYS A 200 25.15 -1.08 -9.54
C CYS A 200 25.89 -2.42 -9.51
N THR A 201 27.15 -2.43 -9.95
CA THR A 201 28.05 -3.57 -9.73
C THR A 201 28.59 -3.45 -8.31
N ALA A 202 28.01 -4.23 -7.39
CA ALA A 202 28.62 -4.50 -6.10
C ALA A 202 28.58 -6.02 -5.88
N ASP A 203 29.77 -6.62 -5.83
CA ASP A 203 29.92 -8.04 -5.52
C ASP A 203 29.38 -8.35 -4.12
N PRO A 204 28.60 -9.44 -3.95
CA PRO A 204 28.12 -9.84 -2.64
C PRO A 204 29.24 -10.48 -1.79
N PRO A 205 29.35 -10.18 -0.49
CA PRO A 205 30.31 -10.86 0.38
C PRO A 205 29.93 -12.35 0.59
N ALA A 206 30.97 -13.16 0.80
CA ALA A 206 30.90 -14.62 0.87
C ALA A 206 29.92 -15.15 1.94
N ARG A 207 29.19 -16.23 1.59
CA ARG A 207 28.28 -16.95 2.50
C ARG A 207 29.06 -17.70 3.59
N PRO A 208 28.65 -17.63 4.87
CA PRO A 208 29.07 -18.60 5.86
C PRO A 208 28.39 -19.97 5.62
N ALA A 209 29.12 -21.04 5.97
CA ALA A 209 28.79 -22.43 5.68
C ALA A 209 27.45 -22.89 6.31
N ARG A 210 26.70 -23.69 5.56
CA ARG A 210 25.47 -24.36 6.00
C ARG A 210 25.79 -25.49 6.98
N PRO A 211 25.09 -25.65 8.11
CA PRO A 211 25.05 -26.91 8.83
C PRO A 211 24.29 -27.94 7.98
N SER A 212 24.93 -29.09 7.76
CA SER A 212 24.33 -30.25 7.13
C SER A 212 23.33 -30.89 8.09
N GLU A 213 22.05 -30.87 7.74
CA GLU A 213 21.12 -31.99 7.96
C GLU A 213 19.75 -31.63 7.37
N TYR A 214 19.52 -32.07 6.14
CA TYR A 214 18.20 -32.10 5.52
C TYR A 214 17.74 -33.55 5.46
N PHE A 215 16.81 -33.93 6.34
CA PHE A 215 16.04 -35.15 6.12
C PHE A 215 15.07 -34.91 4.95
N ARG A 216 15.49 -35.37 3.77
CA ARG A 216 14.66 -35.39 2.56
C ARG A 216 13.64 -36.52 2.70
N TRP A 217 12.36 -36.17 2.85
CA TRP A 217 11.27 -37.14 2.82
C TRP A 217 11.21 -37.80 1.43
N ARG A 218 11.45 -39.12 1.36
CA ARG A 218 11.16 -39.93 0.16
C ARG A 218 9.84 -40.67 0.38
N PRO A 219 8.86 -40.58 -0.54
CA PRO A 219 7.65 -41.38 -0.43
C PRO A 219 7.99 -42.86 -0.67
N ARG A 220 7.60 -43.74 0.27
CA ARG A 220 7.68 -45.20 0.08
C ARG A 220 6.53 -45.64 -0.83
N LEU A 221 6.86 -46.25 -1.96
CA LEU A 221 5.90 -47.00 -2.78
C LEU A 221 5.53 -48.32 -2.07
N PRO A 222 4.26 -48.76 -2.11
CA PRO A 222 3.85 -50.01 -1.48
C PRO A 222 4.36 -51.22 -2.29
N SER A 223 4.99 -52.17 -1.59
CA SER A 223 5.45 -53.44 -2.15
C SER A 223 4.28 -54.35 -2.49
N ARG A 224 4.14 -54.69 -3.77
CA ARG A 224 3.25 -55.74 -4.30
C ARG A 224 3.63 -57.09 -3.67
N ARG A 225 2.75 -57.70 -2.86
CA ARG A 225 2.85 -59.12 -2.52
C ARG A 225 2.13 -59.92 -3.61
N GLN A 226 2.88 -60.79 -4.29
CA GLN A 226 2.34 -61.84 -5.14
C GLN A 226 1.81 -62.96 -4.24
N ALA A 227 0.60 -63.45 -4.53
CA ALA A 227 0.05 -64.67 -3.96
C ALA A 227 0.21 -65.78 -5.00
N THR A 228 0.84 -66.88 -4.58
CA THR A 228 0.72 -68.22 -5.16
C THR A 228 0.09 -69.10 -4.10
#